data_AF-A0A318YBJ0-F1
#
_entry.id   AF-A0A318YBJ0-F1
#
_cell.length_a   1.000
_cell.length_b   1.000
_cell.length_c   1.000
_cell.angle_alpha   90.00
_cell.angle_beta   90.00
_cell.angle_gamma   90.00
#
_symmetry.space_group_name_H-M   'P 1'
#
loop_
_entity.id
_entity.type
_entity.pdbx_description
1 polymer ?
#
loop_
_entity_poly.entity_id
_entity_poly.type
_entity_poly.pdbx_seq_one_letter_code
_entity_poly.pdbx_strand_id
1 'polypeptide(L)'
;MCSLAPAVTIRNYEERNCRNIRGRFAACRNAAERACCDNRPAPTFSSSKFTGLPPTAIGSICTHLRGQNCGLDRDSGHGLSLCLNYPKSRGAWWFDCRNCRRPDQQISDLELAMAHKANTSVEPDMIGFDGHDFSINESTTKGIRDTLLAYFDSDTTYADIPEEYRI
;
A
#
# COMPACT_ATOMS: atom_id res chain seq x y z
N MET A 1 -24.21 -16.00 -6.46
CA MET A 1 -23.63 -14.80 -7.10
C MET A 1 -22.30 -14.53 -6.41
N CYS A 2 -21.18 -14.90 -7.02
CA CYS A 2 -19.86 -14.54 -6.47
C CYS A 2 -19.66 -13.04 -6.68
N SER A 3 -19.67 -12.28 -5.59
CA SER A 3 -19.19 -10.91 -5.61
C SER A 3 -17.70 -10.95 -5.97
N LEU A 4 -17.34 -10.50 -7.17
CA LEU A 4 -15.95 -10.21 -7.53
C LEU A 4 -15.55 -8.96 -6.75
N ALA A 5 -15.19 -9.13 -5.48
CA ALA A 5 -14.50 -8.09 -4.75
C ALA A 5 -13.26 -7.70 -5.57
N PRO A 6 -13.03 -6.40 -5.86
CA PRO A 6 -11.85 -5.99 -6.59
C PRO A 6 -10.60 -6.48 -5.86
N ALA A 7 -9.77 -7.28 -6.55
CA ALA A 7 -8.49 -7.75 -6.02
C ALA A 7 -7.46 -6.62 -6.11
N VAL A 8 -7.66 -5.54 -5.34
CA VAL A 8 -6.75 -4.41 -5.30
C VAL A 8 -5.50 -4.83 -4.55
N THR A 9 -4.34 -4.64 -5.17
CA THR A 9 -3.05 -4.78 -4.49
C THR A 9 -2.44 -3.41 -4.34
N ILE A 10 -2.02 -3.08 -3.13
CA ILE A 10 -1.27 -1.87 -2.82
C ILE A 10 0.15 -2.29 -2.48
N ARG A 11 1.14 -1.75 -3.19
CA ARG A 11 2.57 -1.90 -2.86
C ARG A 11 3.14 -0.54 -2.49
N ASN A 12 3.62 -0.39 -1.27
CA ASN A 12 4.30 0.81 -0.78
C ASN A 12 5.81 0.59 -0.85
N TYR A 13 6.49 1.41 -1.66
CA TYR A 13 7.92 1.31 -1.93
C TYR A 13 8.68 2.37 -1.14
N GLU A 14 9.87 2.03 -0.65
CA GLU A 14 10.78 3.02 -0.07
C GLU A 14 11.29 4.00 -1.14
N GLU A 15 11.41 3.55 -2.39
CA GLU A 15 11.85 4.36 -3.52
C GLU A 15 10.77 5.32 -4.05
N ARG A 16 11.21 6.42 -4.66
CA ARG A 16 10.37 7.51 -5.20
C ARG A 16 9.69 7.20 -6.53
N ASN A 17 9.73 5.97 -7.03
CA ASN A 17 9.08 5.61 -8.27
C ASN A 17 8.58 4.17 -8.22
N CYS A 18 7.44 3.90 -8.85
CA CYS A 18 6.87 2.55 -8.92
C CYS A 18 7.35 1.73 -10.14
N ARG A 19 8.40 2.19 -10.85
CA ARG A 19 8.88 1.58 -12.10
C ARG A 19 10.06 0.64 -11.85
N ASN A 20 11.01 1.09 -11.04
CA ASN A 20 12.17 0.31 -10.65
C ASN A 20 11.79 -0.46 -9.39
N ILE A 21 11.67 -1.79 -9.52
CA ILE A 21 11.44 -2.68 -8.38
C ILE A 21 12.80 -2.97 -7.74
N ARG A 22 13.46 -1.92 -7.25
CA ARG A 22 14.69 -2.01 -6.46
C ARG A 22 14.37 -1.58 -5.04
N GLY A 23 15.11 -2.13 -4.08
CA GLY A 23 14.90 -1.86 -2.67
C GLY A 23 13.66 -2.55 -2.11
N ARG A 24 13.22 -2.05 -0.95
CA ARG A 24 12.19 -2.68 -0.13
C ARG A 24 10.79 -2.17 -0.45
N PHE A 25 9.82 -3.05 -0.35
CA PHE A 25 8.41 -2.68 -0.37
C PHE A 25 7.60 -3.50 0.63
N ALA A 26 6.48 -2.94 1.08
CA ALA A 26 5.46 -3.65 1.82
C ALA A 26 4.13 -3.57 1.09
N ALA A 27 3.37 -4.66 1.11
CA ALA A 27 2.18 -4.78 0.28
C ALA A 27 1.00 -5.42 1.03
N CYS A 28 -0.19 -5.02 0.59
CA CYS A 28 -1.45 -5.66 0.96
C CYS A 28 -2.12 -6.16 -0.31
N ARG A 29 -2.19 -7.48 -0.45
CA ARG A 29 -3.03 -8.15 -1.45
C ARG A 29 -4.48 -8.11 -1.00
N ASN A 30 -5.40 -8.02 -1.96
CA ASN A 30 -6.83 -7.91 -1.69
C ASN A 30 -7.16 -6.81 -0.66
N ALA A 31 -6.48 -5.67 -0.80
CA ALA A 31 -6.63 -4.52 0.10
C ALA A 31 -8.11 -4.13 0.17
N ALA A 32 -8.67 -4.12 1.37
CA ALA A 32 -10.05 -3.71 1.58
C ALA A 32 -10.22 -2.20 1.28
N GLU A 33 -11.39 -1.84 0.79
CA GLU A 33 -11.78 -0.45 0.64
C GLU A 33 -11.67 0.30 1.99
N ARG A 34 -11.08 1.49 1.96
CA ARG A 34 -10.84 2.38 3.12
C ARG A 34 -9.94 1.79 4.22
N ALA A 35 -9.25 0.69 3.93
CA ALA A 35 -8.19 0.16 4.78
C ALA A 35 -6.83 0.74 4.37
N CYS A 36 -6.15 1.35 5.34
CA CYS A 36 -4.77 1.75 5.23
C CYS A 36 -3.86 0.52 5.12
N CYS A 37 -3.19 0.38 3.99
CA CYS A 37 -2.17 -0.66 3.80
C CYS A 37 -0.85 -0.20 4.44
N ASP A 38 -0.80 -0.27 5.77
CA ASP A 38 0.35 -0.26 6.68
C ASP A 38 -0.12 0.31 8.03
N ASN A 39 0.03 -0.46 9.10
CA ASN A 39 -0.24 -0.02 10.48
C ASN A 39 1.04 -0.04 11.35
N ARG A 40 2.20 -0.34 10.74
CA ARG A 40 3.46 -0.49 11.44
C ARG A 40 4.04 0.87 11.83
N PRO A 41 4.83 0.94 12.91
CA PRO A 41 5.33 2.20 13.44
C PRO A 41 6.52 2.77 12.65
N ALA A 42 7.31 1.96 11.94
CA ALA A 42 8.68 2.34 11.54
C ALA A 42 9.02 2.41 10.04
N PRO A 43 8.31 1.81 9.07
CA PRO A 43 8.66 2.09 7.68
C PRO A 43 8.00 3.38 7.21
N THR A 44 8.77 4.19 6.49
CA THR A 44 8.23 5.28 5.67
C THR A 44 8.53 5.02 4.21
N PHE A 45 7.54 5.21 3.38
CA PHE A 45 7.59 4.95 1.95
C PHE A 45 7.79 6.26 1.18
N SER A 46 8.15 6.16 -0.09
CA SER A 46 8.21 7.31 -0.99
C SER A 46 7.27 7.21 -2.17
N SER A 47 6.75 6.01 -2.47
CA SER A 47 5.74 5.82 -3.50
C SER A 47 4.82 4.64 -3.20
N SER A 48 3.64 4.65 -3.81
CA SER A 48 2.66 3.57 -3.69
C SER A 48 2.08 3.24 -5.05
N LYS A 49 2.14 1.95 -5.42
CA LYS A 49 1.53 1.41 -6.62
C LYS A 49 0.25 0.69 -6.27
N PHE A 50 -0.79 0.99 -7.03
CA PHE A 50 -2.07 0.32 -6.97
C PHE A 50 -2.26 -0.47 -8.26
N THR A 51 -2.64 -1.74 -8.13
CA THR A 51 -3.02 -2.57 -9.26
C THR A 51 -4.37 -3.21 -9.01
N GLY A 52 -5.20 -3.31 -10.05
CA GLY A 52 -6.53 -3.90 -9.92
C GLY A 52 -7.58 -2.96 -9.35
N LEU A 53 -7.30 -1.65 -9.30
CA LEU A 53 -8.30 -0.64 -8.93
C LEU A 53 -9.48 -0.69 -9.92
N PRO A 54 -10.73 -0.68 -9.44
CA PRO A 54 -11.88 -0.44 -10.29
C PRO A 54 -11.74 0.86 -11.09
N PRO A 55 -12.35 0.98 -12.28
CA PRO A 55 -12.29 2.22 -13.08
C PRO A 55 -12.82 3.46 -12.36
N THR A 56 -13.71 3.27 -11.39
CA THR A 56 -14.33 4.32 -10.58
C THR A 56 -13.59 4.57 -9.27
N ALA A 57 -12.58 3.78 -8.95
CA ALA A 57 -11.88 3.88 -7.68
C ALA A 57 -10.83 4.99 -7.67
N ILE A 58 -10.62 5.55 -6.49
CA ILE A 58 -9.56 6.50 -6.20
C ILE A 58 -8.59 5.82 -5.23
N GLY A 59 -7.31 5.82 -5.58
CA GLY A 59 -6.21 5.47 -4.69
C GLY A 59 -5.60 6.73 -4.09
N SER A 60 -5.14 6.64 -2.85
CA SER A 60 -4.53 7.75 -2.12
C SER A 60 -3.28 7.31 -1.38
N ILE A 61 -2.23 8.13 -1.46
CA ILE A 61 -1.02 8.01 -0.64
C ILE A 61 -1.06 9.05 0.46
N CYS A 62 -0.64 8.66 1.65
CA CYS A 62 -0.95 9.40 2.86
C CYS A 62 0.18 9.33 3.88
N THR A 63 0.10 10.24 4.85
CA THR A 63 1.09 10.41 5.92
C THR A 63 0.46 10.29 7.27
N HIS A 64 1.30 10.04 8.28
CA HIS A 64 0.86 9.89 9.64
C HIS A 64 0.28 11.20 10.19
N LEU A 65 -0.94 11.13 10.73
CA LEU A 65 -1.57 12.23 11.47
C LEU A 65 -2.37 11.65 12.63
N ARG A 66 -2.19 12.22 13.83
CA ARG A 66 -2.95 11.86 15.06
C ARG A 66 -2.96 10.35 15.39
N GLY A 67 -1.82 9.68 15.26
CA GLY A 67 -1.69 8.26 15.59
C GLY A 67 -2.12 7.31 14.46
N GLN A 68 -2.53 7.83 13.30
CA GLN A 68 -3.00 7.04 12.17
C GLN A 68 -2.02 7.18 10.99
N ASN A 69 -1.50 6.07 10.50
CA ASN A 69 -0.59 6.01 9.35
C ASN A 69 -1.21 6.64 8.08
N CYS A 70 -2.49 6.36 7.79
CA CYS A 70 -3.25 7.03 6.74
C CYS A 70 -4.13 8.18 7.28
N GLY A 71 -3.55 9.05 8.11
CA GLY A 71 -4.30 10.13 8.76
C GLY A 71 -4.43 11.41 7.92
N LEU A 72 -3.53 11.61 6.96
CA LEU A 72 -3.54 12.76 6.05
C LEU A 72 -3.15 12.36 4.63
N ASP A 73 -4.10 12.48 3.71
CA ASP A 73 -3.91 12.26 2.28
C ASP A 73 -3.03 13.35 1.67
N ARG A 74 -2.15 12.95 0.76
CA ARG A 74 -1.12 13.83 0.18
C ARG A 74 -1.16 13.91 -1.33
N ASP A 75 -1.46 12.80 -1.96
CA ASP A 75 -1.65 12.69 -3.40
C ASP A 75 -2.69 11.60 -3.67
N SER A 76 -3.43 11.71 -4.75
CA SER A 76 -4.54 10.82 -5.07
C SER A 76 -4.78 10.79 -6.57
N GLY A 77 -5.25 9.65 -7.05
CA GLY A 77 -5.50 9.44 -8.46
C GLY A 77 -6.42 8.26 -8.72
N HIS A 78 -6.69 8.00 -9.99
CA HIS A 78 -7.47 6.86 -10.44
C HIS A 78 -6.78 6.16 -11.62
N GLY A 79 -7.22 4.93 -11.91
CA GLY A 79 -6.71 4.13 -13.04
C GLY A 79 -6.29 2.72 -12.64
N LEU A 80 -6.30 1.81 -13.62
CA LEU A 80 -6.06 0.38 -13.41
C LEU A 80 -4.67 0.05 -12.84
N SER A 81 -3.68 0.90 -13.16
CA SER A 81 -2.31 0.86 -12.64
C SER A 81 -1.89 2.27 -12.26
N LEU A 82 -2.13 2.65 -11.01
CA LEU A 82 -1.83 3.98 -10.48
C LEU A 82 -0.51 3.94 -9.71
N CYS A 83 0.34 4.94 -9.90
CA CYS A 83 1.54 5.17 -9.09
C CYS A 83 1.48 6.58 -8.51
N LEU A 84 1.49 6.67 -7.18
CA LEU A 84 1.52 7.94 -6.45
C LEU A 84 2.86 8.08 -5.75
N ASN A 85 3.38 9.30 -5.67
CA ASN A 85 4.71 9.55 -5.10
C ASN A 85 4.62 10.64 -4.03
N TYR A 86 4.93 10.28 -2.80
CA TYR A 86 5.03 11.22 -1.70
C TYR A 86 6.08 10.76 -0.70
N PRO A 87 7.15 11.54 -0.47
CA PRO A 87 8.20 11.16 0.47
C PRO A 87 7.64 11.08 1.88
N LYS A 88 8.17 10.16 2.69
CA LYS A 88 7.72 9.91 4.06
C LYS A 88 6.25 9.49 4.16
N SER A 89 5.71 8.88 3.11
CA SER A 89 4.43 8.19 3.12
C SER A 89 4.40 7.15 4.24
N ARG A 90 3.23 6.94 4.80
CA ARG A 90 2.97 5.99 5.89
C ARG A 90 1.97 4.92 5.47
N GLY A 91 1.75 4.80 4.17
CA GLY A 91 0.85 3.82 3.59
C GLY A 91 0.02 4.45 2.49
N ALA A 92 -0.89 3.63 1.98
CA ALA A 92 -1.82 3.99 0.95
C ALA A 92 -3.13 3.23 1.15
N TRP A 93 -4.20 3.78 0.63
CA TRP A 93 -5.55 3.20 0.70
C TRP A 93 -6.35 3.56 -0.54
N TRP A 94 -7.50 2.94 -0.71
CA TRP A 94 -8.37 3.21 -1.85
C TRP A 94 -9.84 3.14 -1.46
N PHE A 95 -10.70 3.70 -2.30
CA PHE A 95 -12.15 3.56 -2.19
C PHE A 95 -12.82 3.63 -3.55
N ASP A 96 -14.03 3.09 -3.64
CA ASP A 96 -14.82 3.13 -4.85
C ASP A 96 -15.62 4.43 -4.93
N CYS A 97 -15.34 5.23 -5.97
CA CYS A 97 -15.96 6.52 -6.15
C CYS A 97 -17.04 6.55 -7.24
N ARG A 98 -17.79 5.45 -7.39
CA ARG A 98 -18.94 5.35 -8.32
C ARG A 98 -19.91 6.54 -8.29
N ASN A 99 -20.13 7.14 -7.12
CA ASN A 99 -21.13 8.20 -6.92
C ASN A 99 -20.59 9.50 -6.30
N CYS A 100 -19.27 9.69 -6.15
CA CYS A 100 -18.75 10.92 -5.51
C CYS A 100 -18.46 12.06 -6.47
N ARG A 101 -18.45 11.84 -7.79
CA ARG A 101 -18.37 12.93 -8.78
C ARG A 101 -19.76 13.25 -9.32
N ARG A 102 -20.17 14.51 -9.17
CA ARG A 102 -21.33 15.04 -9.91
C ARG A 102 -20.85 15.59 -11.27
N PRO A 103 -21.64 15.47 -12.36
CA PRO A 103 -21.22 15.88 -13.70
C PRO A 103 -20.76 17.34 -13.83
N ASP A 104 -21.24 18.20 -12.94
CA ASP A 104 -21.03 19.65 -12.92
C ASP A 104 -19.96 20.11 -11.92
N GLN A 105 -19.38 19.20 -11.13
CA GLN A 105 -18.46 19.54 -10.05
C GLN A 105 -17.02 19.12 -10.40
N GLN A 106 -16.14 20.11 -10.58
CA GLN A 106 -14.70 19.88 -10.68
C GLN A 106 -14.10 19.72 -9.27
N ILE A 107 -14.15 18.49 -8.75
CA ILE A 107 -13.46 18.10 -7.52
C ILE A 107 -12.23 17.28 -7.91
N SER A 108 -11.06 17.61 -7.36
CA SER A 108 -9.85 16.82 -7.53
C SER A 108 -9.94 15.48 -6.77
N ASP A 109 -9.16 14.50 -7.20
CA ASP A 109 -9.10 13.18 -6.55
C ASP A 109 -8.63 13.29 -5.09
N LEU A 110 -7.75 14.26 -4.81
CA LEU A 110 -7.26 14.51 -3.46
C LEU A 110 -8.36 15.06 -2.55
N GLU A 111 -9.16 16.01 -3.02
CA GLU A 111 -10.31 16.54 -2.27
C GLU A 111 -11.35 15.44 -2.00
N LEU A 112 -11.58 14.55 -2.97
CA LEU A 112 -12.43 13.37 -2.79
C LEU A 112 -11.85 12.41 -1.75
N ALA A 113 -10.56 12.08 -1.81
CA ALA A 113 -9.91 11.22 -0.82
C ALA A 113 -10.02 11.81 0.60
N MET A 114 -9.78 13.12 0.74
CA MET A 114 -9.91 13.83 2.02
C MET A 114 -11.34 13.80 2.59
N ALA A 115 -12.37 13.72 1.75
CA ALA A 115 -13.76 13.56 2.15
C ALA A 115 -14.13 12.10 2.50
N HIS A 116 -13.42 11.12 1.93
CA HIS A 116 -13.73 9.68 2.01
C HIS A 116 -12.70 8.86 2.80
N LYS A 117 -12.01 9.49 3.76
CA LYS A 117 -10.86 8.97 4.53
C LYS A 117 -10.84 7.48 4.85
N ALA A 118 -9.63 6.93 4.91
CA ALA A 118 -9.35 5.64 5.54
C ALA A 118 -9.91 5.60 6.97
N ASN A 119 -10.45 4.44 7.36
CA ASN A 119 -11.09 4.25 8.66
C ASN A 119 -10.49 3.10 9.49
N THR A 120 -9.65 2.28 8.86
CA THR A 120 -8.98 1.13 9.46
C THR A 120 -7.55 1.07 8.93
N SER A 121 -6.70 0.33 9.62
CA SER A 121 -5.35 0.03 9.16
C SER A 121 -5.07 -1.46 9.34
N VAL A 122 -4.36 -2.04 8.37
CA VAL A 122 -4.00 -3.45 8.36
C VAL A 122 -2.49 -3.60 8.23
N GLU A 123 -1.97 -4.70 8.77
CA GLU A 123 -0.59 -5.11 8.50
C GLU A 123 -0.46 -5.54 7.04
N PRO A 124 0.67 -5.20 6.38
CA PRO A 124 1.02 -5.80 5.12
C PRO A 124 1.07 -7.33 5.22
N ASP A 125 0.59 -8.02 4.19
CA ASP A 125 0.56 -9.48 4.09
C ASP A 125 1.72 -10.02 3.22
N MET A 126 2.50 -9.09 2.65
CA MET A 126 3.66 -9.35 1.83
C MET A 126 4.69 -8.23 2.04
N ILE A 127 5.97 -8.59 1.96
CA ILE A 127 7.09 -7.66 1.82
C ILE A 127 7.94 -8.09 0.62
N GLY A 128 8.85 -7.25 0.18
CA GLY A 128 9.86 -7.68 -0.77
C GLY A 128 11.12 -6.87 -0.74
N PHE A 129 12.16 -7.46 -1.34
CA PHE A 129 13.52 -6.96 -1.38
C PHE A 129 14.02 -7.12 -2.82
N ASP A 130 14.39 -6.02 -3.48
CA ASP A 130 15.02 -6.02 -4.81
C ASP A 130 14.24 -6.81 -5.88
N GLY A 131 12.91 -6.81 -5.78
CA GLY A 131 12.01 -7.50 -6.70
C GLY A 131 11.64 -8.93 -6.33
N HIS A 132 12.10 -9.41 -5.17
CA HIS A 132 11.70 -10.69 -4.61
C HIS A 132 10.61 -10.50 -3.56
N ASP A 133 9.49 -11.20 -3.76
CA ASP A 133 8.28 -11.09 -2.94
C ASP A 133 8.25 -12.21 -1.89
N PHE A 134 7.96 -11.88 -0.63
CA PHE A 134 7.82 -12.82 0.47
C PHE A 134 6.47 -12.65 1.16
N SER A 135 5.73 -13.74 1.36
CA SER A 135 4.47 -13.70 2.13
C SER A 135 4.76 -13.62 3.63
N ILE A 136 4.05 -12.75 4.33
CA ILE A 136 4.15 -12.57 5.80
C ILE A 136 2.78 -12.64 6.48
N ASN A 137 1.83 -13.30 5.83
CA ASN A 137 0.47 -13.48 6.32
C ASN A 137 0.38 -14.65 7.33
N GLU A 138 -0.84 -15.00 7.73
CA GLU A 138 -1.13 -16.07 8.69
C GLU A 138 -0.69 -17.48 8.24
N SER A 139 -0.45 -17.69 6.95
CA SER A 139 0.07 -18.97 6.43
C SER A 139 1.58 -19.10 6.57
N THR A 140 2.30 -17.99 6.80
CA THR A 140 3.74 -18.00 7.04
C THR A 140 4.02 -18.35 8.50
N THR A 141 4.88 -19.34 8.73
CA THR A 141 5.30 -19.73 10.08
C THR A 141 5.84 -18.53 10.84
N LYS A 142 5.38 -18.33 12.09
CA LYS A 142 5.71 -17.16 12.91
C LYS A 142 7.22 -16.84 12.96
N GLY A 143 8.08 -17.85 13.14
CA GLY A 143 9.53 -17.63 13.17
C GLY A 143 10.07 -17.01 11.87
N ILE A 144 9.63 -17.51 10.72
CA ILE A 144 10.02 -16.98 9.40
C ILE A 144 9.49 -15.57 9.21
N ARG A 145 8.21 -15.35 9.56
CA ARG A 145 7.56 -14.04 9.50
C ARG A 145 8.31 -12.99 10.32
N ASP A 146 8.60 -13.31 11.58
CA ASP A 146 9.28 -12.40 12.52
C ASP A 146 10.71 -12.09 12.02
N THR A 147 11.43 -13.09 11.50
CA THR A 147 12.75 -12.91 10.90
C THR A 147 12.71 -12.02 9.65
N LEU A 148 11.79 -12.28 8.71
CA LEU A 148 11.60 -11.47 7.51
C LEU A 148 11.24 -10.02 7.82
N LEU A 149 10.42 -9.79 8.85
CA LEU A 149 10.10 -8.44 9.34
C LEU A 149 11.31 -7.77 9.98
N ALA A 150 12.12 -8.50 10.75
CA ALA A 150 13.36 -7.97 11.31
C ALA A 150 14.35 -7.55 10.21
N TYR A 151 14.48 -8.36 9.15
CA TYR A 151 15.23 -7.96 7.95
C TYR A 151 14.61 -6.71 7.33
N PHE A 152 13.29 -6.69 7.12
CA PHE A 152 12.59 -5.56 6.52
C PHE A 152 12.81 -4.24 7.26
N ASP A 153 12.83 -4.26 8.60
CA ASP A 153 13.03 -3.08 9.43
C ASP A 153 14.51 -2.65 9.51
N SER A 154 15.43 -3.48 9.00
CA SER A 154 16.87 -3.19 8.88
C SER A 154 17.25 -2.89 7.43
N ASP A 155 18.30 -2.10 7.20
CA ASP A 155 18.76 -1.68 5.86
C ASP A 155 19.38 -2.85 5.06
N THR A 156 18.56 -3.83 4.73
CA THR A 156 18.94 -5.11 4.14
C THR A 156 18.41 -5.26 2.72
N THR A 157 19.17 -6.01 1.95
CA THR A 157 18.90 -6.34 0.55
C THR A 157 18.52 -7.81 0.43
N TYR A 158 18.04 -8.22 -0.74
CA TYR A 158 17.73 -9.64 -0.97
C TYR A 158 18.94 -10.57 -0.75
N ALA A 159 20.16 -10.07 -1.01
CA ALA A 159 21.39 -10.83 -0.82
C ALA A 159 21.66 -11.20 0.65
N ASP A 160 21.10 -10.44 1.60
CA ASP A 160 21.26 -10.65 3.04
C ASP A 160 20.27 -11.67 3.61
N ILE A 161 19.20 -12.00 2.87
CA ILE A 161 18.19 -12.96 3.28
C ILE A 161 18.77 -14.38 3.16
N PRO A 162 18.76 -15.22 4.21
CA PRO A 162 19.21 -16.61 4.14
C PRO A 162 18.51 -17.42 3.05
N GLU A 163 19.24 -18.35 2.40
CA GLU A 163 18.70 -19.15 1.29
C GLU A 163 17.48 -19.97 1.70
N GLU A 164 17.41 -20.45 2.94
CA GLU A 164 16.25 -21.20 3.45
C GLU A 164 14.93 -20.42 3.40
N TYR A 165 14.98 -19.09 3.30
CA TYR A 165 13.80 -18.23 3.21
C TYR A 165 13.50 -17.75 1.79
N ARG A 166 14.42 -17.94 0.83
CA ARG A 166 14.31 -17.48 -0.58
C ARG A 166 13.41 -18.36 -1.47
N ILE A 167 12.37 -18.96 -0.90
CA ILE A 167 11.51 -19.99 -1.54
C ILE A 167 10.66 -19.39 -2.66
#